data_AF-A0A6B1GTW6-F1
#
_entry.id   AF-A0A6B1GTW6-F1
#
_cell.length_a   1.000
_cell.length_b   1.000
_cell.length_c   1.000
_cell.angle_alpha   90.00
_cell.angle_beta   90.00
_cell.angle_gamma   90.00
#
_symmetry.space_group_name_H-M   'P 1'
#
loop_
_entity.id
_entity.type
_entity.pdbx_description
1 polymer ?
#
loop_
_entity_poly.entity_id
_entity_poly.type
_entity_poly.pdbx_seq_one_letter_code
_entity_poly.pdbx_strand_id
1 'polypeptide(L)'
;MAEAARASRPSLREHEKQLDRAASVLDLGTDIGFREVLRIFARVISTFRLFKARIATKLGFITVELAFRLLVAPWPGKVVVDHVILGMPIGDASGFPAFLAPAVLLLDGMGPVEMMLWVFLLGVFMVTVFGFTTSRGAGRSPSGAPTGASAGSSGGATALTPQGLGTLAQGHDIATQTENQANLGSGLMAGILGFIDFRVHLRLSQSMNHFLRTRVAGKLRSLPMTTLDDLRIGDSVYRVLYDSTSANMLLHGIALGLYSGLLGVVITLYIMFTYFGAATEVIVLGMLAFPIVFLFVLPFARMARRRG
;
A
#
# COMPACT_ATOMS: atom_id res chain seq x y z
N MET A 1 7.77 32.13 -59.23
CA MET A 1 8.05 32.46 -57.81
C MET A 1 6.95 31.85 -56.96
N ALA A 2 7.35 31.12 -55.91
CA ALA A 2 6.54 30.48 -54.84
C ALA A 2 6.50 28.94 -54.84
N GLU A 3 7.67 28.30 -54.98
CA GLU A 3 7.89 26.94 -54.47
C GLU A 3 8.64 27.07 -53.13
N ALA A 4 7.92 27.53 -52.10
CA ALA A 4 8.44 27.61 -50.75
C ALA A 4 8.34 26.23 -50.10
N ALA A 5 9.50 25.66 -49.79
CA ALA A 5 9.71 24.39 -49.13
C ALA A 5 8.74 24.15 -47.96
N ARG A 6 7.83 23.19 -48.12
CA ARG A 6 7.21 22.50 -46.98
C ARG A 6 8.30 21.64 -46.34
N ALA A 7 9.06 22.22 -45.42
CA ALA A 7 9.88 21.46 -44.50
C ALA A 7 9.01 20.37 -43.85
N SER A 8 9.33 19.10 -44.11
CA SER A 8 8.64 17.98 -43.48
C SER A 8 8.75 18.14 -41.98
N ARG A 9 7.62 18.30 -41.28
CA ARG A 9 7.63 18.30 -39.82
C ARG A 9 8.32 17.01 -39.36
N PRO A 10 9.38 17.08 -38.53
CA PRO A 10 10.08 15.90 -38.07
C PRO A 10 9.08 14.94 -37.42
N SER A 11 9.28 13.65 -37.62
CA SER A 11 8.44 12.65 -36.96
C SER A 11 8.55 12.85 -35.44
N LEU A 12 7.47 12.61 -34.68
CA LEU A 12 7.46 12.78 -33.22
C LEU A 12 8.68 12.11 -32.56
N ARG A 13 9.08 10.96 -33.09
CA ARG A 13 10.23 10.17 -32.64
C ARG A 13 11.60 10.83 -32.91
N GLU A 14 11.73 11.61 -33.97
CA GLU A 14 12.94 12.40 -34.26
C GLU A 14 13.00 13.65 -33.39
N HIS A 15 11.84 14.25 -33.10
CA HIS A 15 11.74 15.37 -32.18
C HIS A 15 12.07 14.94 -30.73
N GLU A 16 11.57 13.79 -30.29
CA GLU A 16 11.92 13.16 -29.01
C GLU A 16 13.43 12.92 -28.90
N LYS A 17 14.05 12.29 -29.91
CA LYS A 17 15.51 12.06 -29.92
C LYS A 17 16.34 13.34 -29.89
N GLN A 18 15.84 14.42 -30.49
CA GLN A 18 16.49 15.72 -30.41
C GLN A 18 16.36 16.34 -29.02
N LEU A 19 15.19 16.22 -28.39
CA LEU A 19 15.00 16.60 -26.99
C LEU A 19 15.89 15.80 -26.05
N ASP A 20 16.00 14.49 -26.22
CA ASP A 20 16.83 13.61 -25.39
C ASP A 20 18.31 14.02 -25.45
N ARG A 21 18.81 14.27 -26.68
CA ARG A 21 20.17 14.78 -26.91
C ARG A 21 20.40 16.16 -26.31
N ALA A 22 19.37 17.01 -26.29
CA ALA A 22 19.46 18.34 -25.70
C ALA A 22 19.35 18.29 -24.16
N ALA A 23 18.69 17.27 -23.61
CA ALA A 23 18.44 17.11 -22.17
C ALA A 23 19.59 16.43 -21.43
N SER A 24 20.29 15.47 -22.04
CA SER A 24 21.45 14.83 -21.43
C SER A 24 22.48 14.37 -22.45
N VAL A 25 23.76 14.69 -22.20
CA VAL A 25 24.89 14.20 -22.99
C VAL A 25 25.22 12.73 -22.67
N LEU A 26 24.82 12.25 -21.50
CA LEU A 26 25.14 10.91 -20.98
C LEU A 26 24.00 9.91 -21.14
N ASP A 27 22.74 10.35 -21.07
CA ASP A 27 21.56 9.49 -21.13
C ASP A 27 20.81 9.65 -22.45
N LEU A 28 21.40 9.09 -23.51
CA LEU A 28 20.89 9.17 -24.89
C LEU A 28 19.84 8.10 -25.23
N GLY A 29 19.49 7.26 -24.25
CA GLY A 29 18.63 6.07 -24.40
C GLY A 29 17.47 6.06 -23.40
N THR A 30 16.61 7.07 -23.46
CA THR A 30 15.36 7.18 -22.68
C THR A 30 14.36 6.06 -22.96
N ASP A 31 14.46 5.38 -24.10
CA ASP A 31 13.68 4.19 -24.45
C ASP A 31 14.21 2.94 -23.70
N ILE A 32 13.82 2.80 -22.43
CA ILE A 32 14.19 1.63 -21.62
C ILE A 32 13.32 0.42 -22.01
N GLY A 33 13.94 -0.65 -22.49
CA GLY A 33 13.23 -1.89 -22.81
C GLY A 33 12.70 -2.61 -21.56
N PHE A 34 11.64 -3.43 -21.70
CA PHE A 34 11.03 -4.18 -20.58
C PHE A 34 12.04 -5.02 -19.78
N ARG A 35 12.99 -5.67 -20.48
CA ARG A 35 14.06 -6.47 -19.84
C ARG A 35 15.00 -5.62 -18.99
N GLU A 36 15.26 -4.41 -19.43
CA GLU A 36 16.17 -3.48 -18.76
C GLU A 36 15.49 -2.86 -17.53
N VAL A 37 14.21 -2.50 -17.65
CA VAL A 37 13.35 -2.14 -16.51
C VAL A 37 13.35 -3.26 -15.46
N LEU A 38 13.13 -4.52 -15.87
CA LEU A 38 13.13 -5.66 -14.94
C LEU A 38 14.49 -5.85 -14.25
N ARG A 39 15.59 -5.65 -14.99
CA ARG A 39 16.95 -5.73 -14.45
C ARG A 39 17.22 -4.62 -13.43
N ILE A 40 16.79 -3.40 -13.70
CA ILE A 40 16.88 -2.26 -12.76
C ILE A 40 16.07 -2.57 -11.51
N PHE A 41 14.83 -3.04 -11.65
CA PHE A 41 14.02 -3.45 -10.50
C PHE A 41 14.67 -4.55 -9.69
N ALA A 42 15.19 -5.61 -10.32
CA ALA A 42 15.88 -6.68 -9.61
C ALA A 42 17.10 -6.17 -8.83
N ARG A 43 17.84 -5.21 -9.39
CA ARG A 43 19.00 -4.59 -8.74
C ARG A 43 18.57 -3.72 -7.55
N VAL A 44 17.51 -2.93 -7.69
CA VAL A 44 16.93 -2.14 -6.59
C VAL A 44 16.43 -3.08 -5.49
N ILE A 45 15.69 -4.13 -5.84
CA ILE A 45 15.19 -5.15 -4.91
C ILE A 45 16.33 -5.86 -4.18
N SER A 46 17.45 -6.14 -4.87
CA SER A 46 18.62 -6.75 -4.22
C SER A 46 19.19 -5.87 -3.10
N THR A 47 19.05 -4.54 -3.20
CA THR A 47 19.49 -3.60 -2.17
C THR A 47 18.66 -3.73 -0.90
N PHE A 48 17.40 -4.16 -1.02
CA PHE A 48 16.52 -4.42 0.12
C PHE A 48 16.99 -5.60 0.99
N ARG A 49 17.86 -6.48 0.46
CA ARG A 49 18.47 -7.58 1.23
C ARG A 49 19.33 -7.09 2.40
N LEU A 50 19.66 -5.80 2.48
CA LEU A 50 20.37 -5.22 3.62
C LEU A 50 19.45 -4.96 4.83
N PHE A 51 18.14 -4.84 4.60
CA PHE A 51 17.16 -4.47 5.63
C PHE A 51 16.21 -5.62 6.01
N LYS A 52 16.67 -6.88 5.91
CA LYS A 52 15.84 -8.09 6.07
C LYS A 52 15.01 -8.09 7.34
N ALA A 53 15.60 -7.73 8.48
CA ALA A 53 14.89 -7.73 9.76
C ALA A 53 13.69 -6.78 9.75
N ARG A 54 13.88 -5.53 9.29
CA ARG A 54 12.81 -4.52 9.23
C ARG A 54 11.74 -4.88 8.22
N ILE A 55 12.14 -5.46 7.08
CA ILE A 55 11.20 -5.96 6.06
C ILE A 55 10.40 -7.14 6.63
N ALA A 56 11.04 -8.11 7.28
CA ALA A 56 10.37 -9.23 7.91
C ALA A 56 9.39 -8.79 9.00
N THR A 57 9.77 -7.82 9.84
CA THR A 57 8.86 -7.20 10.81
C THR A 57 7.65 -6.57 10.13
N LYS A 58 7.86 -5.81 9.03
CA LYS A 58 6.76 -5.20 8.27
C LYS A 58 5.84 -6.24 7.64
N LEU A 59 6.38 -7.31 7.05
CA LEU A 59 5.60 -8.42 6.52
C LEU A 59 4.81 -9.14 7.63
N GLY A 60 5.40 -9.28 8.81
CA GLY A 60 4.74 -9.80 10.00
C GLY A 60 3.54 -8.95 10.41
N PHE A 61 3.71 -7.62 10.49
CA PHE A 61 2.59 -6.70 10.75
C PHE A 61 1.49 -6.81 9.71
N ILE A 62 1.83 -6.84 8.41
CA ILE A 62 0.86 -7.04 7.34
C ILE A 62 0.09 -8.36 7.53
N THR A 63 0.80 -9.44 7.88
CA THR A 63 0.18 -10.76 8.09
C THR A 63 -0.79 -10.74 9.25
N VAL A 64 -0.33 -10.26 10.42
CA VAL A 64 -1.15 -10.17 11.64
C VAL A 64 -2.38 -9.32 11.38
N GLU A 65 -2.20 -8.19 10.71
CA GLU A 65 -3.30 -7.32 10.34
C GLU A 65 -4.32 -8.03 9.45
N LEU A 66 -3.89 -8.61 8.35
CA LEU A 66 -4.81 -9.18 7.36
C LEU A 66 -5.51 -10.42 7.91
N ALA A 67 -4.78 -11.22 8.68
CA ALA A 67 -5.34 -12.33 9.43
C ALA A 67 -6.43 -11.85 10.39
N PHE A 68 -6.13 -10.88 11.25
CA PHE A 68 -7.11 -10.34 12.20
C PHE A 68 -8.34 -9.76 11.50
N ARG A 69 -8.14 -8.95 10.46
CA ARG A 69 -9.21 -8.26 9.74
C ARG A 69 -10.12 -9.20 8.97
N LEU A 70 -9.58 -10.24 8.36
CA LEU A 70 -10.37 -11.16 7.54
C LEU A 70 -10.93 -12.30 8.40
N LEU A 71 -10.15 -12.82 9.35
CA LEU A 71 -10.50 -14.00 10.14
C LEU A 71 -11.22 -13.68 11.44
N VAL A 72 -11.01 -12.53 12.08
CA VAL A 72 -11.54 -12.27 13.44
C VAL A 72 -12.59 -11.15 13.44
N ALA A 73 -12.34 -10.07 12.72
CA ALA A 73 -13.20 -8.88 12.72
C ALA A 73 -14.69 -9.08 12.37
N PRO A 74 -15.10 -9.96 11.42
CA PRO A 74 -16.52 -10.06 11.06
C PRO A 74 -17.37 -10.79 12.14
N TRP A 75 -16.76 -11.57 13.01
CA TRP A 75 -17.47 -12.50 13.90
C TRP A 75 -18.17 -11.86 15.09
N PRO A 76 -17.62 -10.82 15.77
CA PRO A 76 -18.33 -10.15 16.84
C PRO A 76 -19.69 -9.60 16.40
N GLY A 77 -19.77 -9.06 15.16
CA GLY A 77 -21.04 -8.62 14.59
C GLY A 77 -22.04 -9.77 14.41
N LYS A 78 -21.56 -10.92 13.91
CA LYS A 78 -22.37 -12.14 13.80
C LYS A 78 -22.88 -12.62 15.16
N VAL A 79 -22.04 -12.64 16.19
CA VAL A 79 -22.44 -13.02 17.56
C VAL A 79 -23.61 -12.17 18.06
N VAL A 80 -23.54 -10.85 17.87
CA VAL A 80 -24.61 -9.92 18.28
C VAL A 80 -25.90 -10.18 17.51
N VAL A 81 -25.82 -10.30 16.18
CA VAL A 81 -27.03 -10.54 15.36
C VAL A 81 -27.68 -11.88 15.73
N ASP A 82 -26.90 -12.94 15.79
CA ASP A 82 -27.41 -14.31 15.91
C ASP A 82 -27.86 -14.66 17.34
N HIS A 83 -27.12 -14.21 18.36
CA HIS A 83 -27.31 -14.71 19.73
C HIS A 83 -27.86 -13.63 20.68
N VAL A 84 -27.58 -12.35 20.43
CA VAL A 84 -28.12 -11.25 21.24
C VAL A 84 -29.47 -10.76 20.72
N ILE A 85 -29.58 -10.55 19.40
CA ILE A 85 -30.80 -10.02 18.78
C ILE A 85 -31.80 -11.15 18.49
N LEU A 86 -31.35 -12.22 17.80
CA LEU A 86 -32.21 -13.34 17.42
C LEU A 86 -32.39 -14.38 18.54
N GLY A 87 -31.58 -14.30 19.61
CA GLY A 87 -31.72 -15.16 20.79
C GLY A 87 -31.43 -16.64 20.54
N MET A 88 -30.68 -16.98 19.48
CA MET A 88 -30.33 -18.37 19.20
C MET A 88 -29.31 -18.88 20.24
N PRO A 89 -29.43 -20.12 20.73
CA PRO A 89 -28.46 -20.67 21.68
C PRO A 89 -27.13 -21.01 21.00
N ILE A 90 -26.02 -20.69 21.66
CA ILE A 90 -24.66 -21.06 21.23
C ILE A 90 -24.40 -22.52 21.62
N GLY A 91 -25.00 -23.49 20.94
CA GLY A 91 -24.83 -24.92 21.28
C GLY A 91 -23.39 -25.42 21.06
N ASP A 92 -23.10 -26.02 19.91
CA ASP A 92 -21.79 -26.62 19.62
C ASP A 92 -20.81 -25.68 18.87
N ALA A 93 -20.99 -24.36 19.02
CA ALA A 93 -20.36 -23.35 18.15
C ALA A 93 -20.62 -23.61 16.64
N SER A 94 -21.70 -24.33 16.31
CA SER A 94 -22.08 -24.66 14.94
C SER A 94 -22.34 -23.38 14.13
N GLY A 95 -21.52 -23.13 13.12
CA GLY A 95 -21.57 -21.90 12.32
C GLY A 95 -20.46 -20.89 12.58
N PHE A 96 -19.54 -21.20 13.50
CA PHE A 96 -18.27 -20.49 13.68
C PHE A 96 -17.08 -21.35 13.20
N PRO A 97 -15.99 -20.74 12.72
CA PRO A 97 -14.78 -21.46 12.38
C PRO A 97 -14.16 -22.12 13.62
N ALA A 98 -13.50 -23.27 13.42
CA ALA A 98 -12.86 -24.02 14.50
C ALA A 98 -11.89 -23.16 15.35
N PHE A 99 -11.23 -22.18 14.76
CA PHE A 99 -10.32 -21.28 15.49
C PHE A 99 -11.04 -20.30 16.44
N LEU A 100 -12.34 -20.05 16.24
CA LEU A 100 -13.16 -19.22 17.14
C LEU A 100 -13.99 -20.03 18.12
N ALA A 101 -14.12 -21.35 17.92
CA ALA A 101 -14.81 -22.25 18.83
C ALA A 101 -14.45 -22.03 20.32
N PRO A 102 -13.17 -21.94 20.74
CA PRO A 102 -12.86 -21.74 22.16
C PRO A 102 -13.37 -20.40 22.69
N ALA A 103 -13.40 -19.34 21.87
CA ALA A 103 -13.92 -18.04 22.28
C ALA A 103 -15.45 -18.02 22.33
N VAL A 104 -16.10 -18.72 21.40
CA VAL A 104 -17.57 -18.77 21.29
C VAL A 104 -18.18 -19.65 22.37
N LEU A 105 -17.57 -20.79 22.69
CA LEU A 105 -18.02 -21.67 23.77
C LEU A 105 -17.90 -21.03 25.15
N LEU A 106 -17.03 -20.02 25.33
CA LEU A 106 -16.99 -19.23 26.56
C LEU A 106 -18.27 -18.39 26.76
N LEU A 107 -19.02 -18.11 25.69
CA LEU A 107 -20.29 -17.37 25.73
C LEU A 107 -21.49 -18.31 25.83
N ASP A 108 -21.29 -19.62 25.75
CA ASP A 108 -22.38 -20.59 25.87
C ASP A 108 -23.00 -20.53 27.28
N GLY A 109 -24.33 -20.61 27.33
CA GLY A 109 -25.13 -20.47 28.55
C GLY A 109 -25.24 -19.04 29.12
N MET A 110 -24.55 -18.03 28.56
CA MET A 110 -24.65 -16.64 29.02
C MET A 110 -25.96 -15.98 28.58
N GLY A 111 -26.43 -14.99 29.34
CA GLY A 111 -27.58 -14.17 28.93
C GLY A 111 -27.23 -13.17 27.81
N PRO A 112 -28.21 -12.66 27.04
CA PRO A 112 -27.96 -11.70 25.96
C PRO A 112 -27.20 -10.43 26.40
N VAL A 113 -27.47 -9.94 27.61
CA VAL A 113 -26.82 -8.76 28.18
C VAL A 113 -25.34 -9.02 28.49
N GLU A 114 -25.03 -10.20 29.02
CA GLU A 114 -23.66 -10.61 29.33
C GLU A 114 -22.84 -10.80 28.06
N MET A 115 -23.42 -11.46 27.05
CA MET A 115 -22.80 -11.58 25.73
C MET A 115 -22.50 -10.21 25.12
N MET A 116 -23.46 -9.28 25.20
CA MET A 116 -23.29 -7.92 24.67
C MET A 116 -22.15 -7.17 25.37
N LEU A 117 -22.00 -7.34 26.69
CA LEU A 117 -20.89 -6.75 27.45
C LEU A 117 -19.54 -7.32 26.99
N TRP A 118 -19.43 -8.63 26.79
CA TRP A 118 -18.21 -9.26 26.27
C TRP A 118 -17.86 -8.79 24.86
N VAL A 119 -18.85 -8.72 23.96
CA VAL A 119 -18.64 -8.20 22.61
C VAL A 119 -18.24 -6.73 22.63
N PHE A 120 -18.83 -5.93 23.53
CA PHE A 120 -18.44 -4.53 23.72
C PHE A 120 -16.98 -4.40 24.19
N LEU A 121 -16.57 -5.17 25.21
CA LEU A 121 -15.19 -5.18 25.70
C LEU A 121 -14.20 -5.62 24.61
N LEU A 122 -14.55 -6.65 23.84
CA LEU A 122 -13.78 -7.06 22.68
C LEU A 122 -13.67 -5.93 21.65
N GLY A 123 -14.77 -5.22 21.39
CA GLY A 123 -14.80 -4.04 20.51
C GLY A 123 -13.85 -2.94 20.98
N VAL A 124 -13.86 -2.59 22.27
CA VAL A 124 -12.91 -1.61 22.85
C VAL A 124 -11.48 -2.08 22.66
N PHE A 125 -11.18 -3.34 22.95
CA PHE A 125 -9.86 -3.93 22.71
C PHE A 125 -9.44 -3.84 21.23
N MET A 126 -10.32 -4.22 20.29
CA MET A 126 -10.05 -4.14 18.86
C MET A 126 -9.73 -2.70 18.41
N VAL A 127 -10.48 -1.71 18.92
CA VAL A 127 -10.26 -0.30 18.60
C VAL A 127 -8.94 0.20 19.18
N THR A 128 -8.63 -0.11 20.43
CA THR A 128 -7.40 0.38 21.06
C THR A 128 -6.15 -0.26 20.46
N VAL A 129 -6.17 -1.58 20.23
CA VAL A 129 -4.98 -2.33 19.79
C VAL A 129 -4.81 -2.29 18.27
N PHE A 130 -5.88 -2.53 17.52
CA PHE A 130 -5.86 -2.64 16.05
C PHE A 130 -6.41 -1.40 15.35
N GLY A 131 -7.01 -0.46 16.09
CA GLY A 131 -7.66 0.72 15.49
C GLY A 131 -8.81 0.36 14.56
N PHE A 132 -9.43 -0.81 14.78
CA PHE A 132 -10.44 -1.37 13.91
C PHE A 132 -11.84 -1.29 14.55
N THR A 133 -12.83 -0.83 13.78
CA THR A 133 -14.26 -0.94 14.12
C THR A 133 -14.99 -1.76 13.06
N THR A 134 -15.90 -2.63 13.47
CA THR A 134 -16.76 -3.43 12.55
C THR A 134 -17.64 -2.55 11.67
N SER A 135 -18.02 -1.36 12.18
CA SER A 135 -18.71 -0.33 11.43
C SER A 135 -17.73 0.44 10.54
N ARG A 136 -17.55 0.00 9.30
CA ARG A 136 -17.08 0.87 8.21
C ARG A 136 -18.19 1.85 7.83
N GLY A 137 -18.56 2.73 8.76
CA GLY A 137 -19.13 4.00 8.35
C GLY A 137 -18.03 4.71 7.57
N ALA A 138 -18.15 4.74 6.24
CA ALA A 138 -17.34 5.61 5.39
C ALA A 138 -17.75 7.07 5.65
N GLY A 139 -17.53 7.52 6.88
CA GLY A 139 -17.56 8.94 7.18
C GLY A 139 -16.52 9.57 6.28
N ARG A 140 -16.94 10.51 5.44
CA ARG A 140 -16.03 11.41 4.76
C ARG A 140 -16.26 12.79 5.35
N SER A 141 -15.17 13.48 5.64
CA SER A 141 -15.20 14.91 5.92
C SER A 141 -15.83 15.63 4.71
N PRO A 142 -16.39 16.84 4.88
CA PRO A 142 -16.80 17.70 3.76
C PRO A 142 -15.70 17.90 2.70
N SER A 143 -14.42 17.71 3.06
CA SER A 143 -13.28 17.73 2.14
C SER A 143 -12.98 16.40 1.41
N GLY A 144 -13.80 15.36 1.62
CA GLY A 144 -13.60 14.02 1.06
C GLY A 144 -12.62 13.13 1.81
N ALA A 145 -11.97 13.63 2.87
CA ALA A 145 -11.05 12.85 3.70
C ALA A 145 -11.79 11.77 4.50
N PRO A 146 -11.27 10.54 4.61
CA PRO A 146 -11.87 9.51 5.46
C PRO A 146 -11.91 9.98 6.92
N THR A 147 -13.05 9.82 7.59
CA THR A 147 -13.25 10.12 9.02
C THR A 147 -13.54 8.83 9.79
N GLY A 148 -13.33 8.87 11.12
CA GLY A 148 -13.48 7.70 11.99
C GLY A 148 -12.34 6.69 11.86
N ALA A 149 -12.60 5.41 12.16
CA ALA A 149 -11.61 4.33 12.09
C ALA A 149 -11.02 4.11 10.67
N SER A 150 -11.71 4.60 9.62
CA SER A 150 -11.19 4.61 8.25
C SER A 150 -10.03 5.61 8.05
N ALA A 151 -9.99 6.69 8.85
CA ALA A 151 -8.98 7.74 8.77
C ALA A 151 -7.59 7.24 9.17
N GLY A 152 -7.51 6.37 10.19
CA GLY A 152 -6.24 5.79 10.65
C GLY A 152 -5.71 4.66 9.76
N SER A 153 -6.53 4.18 8.83
CA SER A 153 -6.31 2.94 8.06
C SER A 153 -5.98 3.18 6.58
N SER A 154 -6.38 4.30 5.98
CA SER A 154 -6.24 4.50 4.52
C SER A 154 -5.51 5.76 4.08
N GLY A 155 -4.88 6.49 5.00
CA GLY A 155 -4.12 7.69 4.69
C GLY A 155 -2.64 7.52 5.00
N GLY A 156 -1.76 8.01 4.14
CA GLY A 156 -0.40 8.37 4.57
C GLY A 156 -0.47 9.27 5.81
N ALA A 157 0.64 9.36 6.55
CA ALA A 157 0.79 10.07 7.83
C ALA A 157 -0.35 11.09 8.08
N THR A 158 -1.21 10.80 9.05
CA THR A 158 -2.34 11.66 9.38
C THR A 158 -1.99 12.52 10.58
N ALA A 159 -2.18 13.83 10.47
CA ALA A 159 -2.02 14.76 11.59
C ALA A 159 -3.40 15.15 12.13
N LEU A 160 -3.47 15.40 13.44
CA LEU A 160 -4.61 16.11 14.02
C LEU A 160 -4.58 17.54 13.49
N THR A 161 -5.53 17.88 12.63
CA THR A 161 -5.80 19.25 12.21
C THR A 161 -6.95 19.81 13.05
N PRO A 162 -7.15 21.14 13.11
CA PRO A 162 -8.31 21.76 13.76
C PRO A 162 -9.67 21.26 13.23
N GLN A 163 -9.69 20.56 12.10
CA GLN A 163 -10.88 20.02 11.43
C GLN A 163 -10.98 18.48 11.52
N GLY A 164 -10.09 17.81 12.27
CA GLY A 164 -10.09 16.36 12.49
C GLY A 164 -8.79 15.66 12.04
N LEU A 165 -8.80 14.32 12.07
CA LEU A 165 -7.69 13.46 11.63
C LEU A 165 -7.59 13.53 10.09
N GLY A 166 -6.63 14.31 9.57
CA GLY A 166 -6.46 14.56 8.13
C GLY A 166 -5.13 14.01 7.62
N THR A 167 -5.08 13.59 6.35
CA THR A 167 -3.82 13.28 5.66
C THR A 167 -2.94 14.51 5.65
N LEU A 168 -1.63 14.37 5.93
CA LEU A 168 -0.66 15.46 5.87
C LEU A 168 -0.87 16.27 4.57
N ALA A 169 -0.99 17.59 4.69
CA ALA A 169 -1.16 18.47 3.55
C ALA A 169 0.01 18.27 2.57
N GLN A 170 -0.30 17.93 1.32
CA GLN A 170 0.69 17.83 0.26
C GLN A 170 1.10 19.25 -0.10
N GLY A 171 2.35 19.64 0.19
CA GLY A 171 2.82 20.98 -0.17
C GLY A 171 2.74 21.20 -1.68
N HIS A 172 2.59 22.47 -2.08
CA HIS A 172 2.50 22.85 -3.50
C HIS A 172 3.86 22.82 -4.21
N ASP A 173 4.95 22.80 -3.44
CA ASP A 173 6.31 22.70 -3.93
C ASP A 173 6.84 21.26 -3.89
N ILE A 174 7.70 20.92 -4.85
CA ILE A 174 8.25 19.56 -5.01
C ILE A 174 9.08 19.13 -3.79
N ALA A 175 9.70 20.07 -3.07
CA ALA A 175 10.47 19.75 -1.86
C ALA A 175 9.58 19.19 -0.75
N THR A 176 8.46 19.86 -0.45
CA THR A 176 7.49 19.33 0.52
C THR A 176 6.87 18.02 0.06
N GLN A 177 6.56 17.86 -1.23
CA GLN A 177 6.00 16.60 -1.74
C GLN A 177 6.96 15.43 -1.59
N THR A 178 8.24 15.65 -1.88
CA THR A 178 9.26 14.60 -1.80
C THR A 178 9.66 14.28 -0.37
N GLU A 179 9.64 15.26 0.53
CA GLU A 179 9.74 15.03 1.98
C GLU A 179 8.59 14.17 2.48
N ASN A 180 7.35 14.51 2.08
CA ASN A 180 6.18 13.68 2.38
C ASN A 180 6.38 12.28 1.81
N GLN A 181 6.76 12.11 0.54
CA GLN A 181 7.02 10.80 -0.08
C GLN A 181 8.11 9.98 0.62
N ALA A 182 9.15 10.62 1.13
CA ALA A 182 10.20 9.96 1.92
C ALA A 182 9.64 9.43 3.25
N ASN A 183 8.65 10.11 3.81
CA ASN A 183 7.99 9.73 5.06
C ASN A 183 6.62 9.04 4.84
N LEU A 184 6.24 8.78 3.59
CA LEU A 184 4.97 8.13 3.27
C LEU A 184 5.04 6.68 3.77
N GLY A 185 4.20 6.40 4.74
CA GLY A 185 3.94 5.08 5.29
C GLY A 185 2.47 4.91 5.55
N SER A 186 1.87 3.93 4.89
CA SER A 186 0.52 3.48 5.14
C SER A 186 0.55 2.06 5.70
N GLY A 187 -0.11 1.86 6.82
CA GLY A 187 -0.58 0.57 7.31
C GLY A 187 -2.10 0.59 7.20
N LEU A 188 -2.71 -0.57 6.97
CA LEU A 188 -4.16 -0.63 7.01
C LEU A 188 -4.65 -0.59 8.47
N MET A 189 -3.79 -0.87 9.45
CA MET A 189 -4.09 -0.96 10.88
C MET A 189 -3.82 0.36 11.60
N ALA A 190 -4.71 0.74 12.53
CA ALA A 190 -4.53 1.89 13.41
C ALA A 190 -4.30 1.42 14.86
N GLY A 191 -4.52 2.30 15.85
CA GLY A 191 -4.31 1.98 17.26
C GLY A 191 -2.84 1.77 17.62
N ILE A 192 -2.58 1.03 18.70
CA ILE A 192 -1.23 0.82 19.23
C ILE A 192 -0.35 0.07 18.22
N LEU A 193 -0.86 -1.01 17.62
CA LEU A 193 -0.06 -1.79 16.67
C LEU A 193 0.16 -1.03 15.36
N GLY A 194 -0.82 -0.25 14.91
CA GLY A 194 -0.67 0.65 13.76
C GLY A 194 0.44 1.69 13.98
N PHE A 195 0.54 2.26 15.19
CA PHE A 195 1.62 3.18 15.54
C PHE A 195 3.01 2.52 15.50
N ILE A 196 3.11 1.28 15.99
CA ILE A 196 4.37 0.52 15.95
C ILE A 196 4.75 0.18 14.51
N ASP A 197 3.78 -0.30 13.71
CA ASP A 197 3.97 -0.59 12.28
C ASP A 197 4.44 0.65 11.51
N PHE A 198 3.82 1.81 11.78
CA PHE A 198 4.22 3.09 11.19
C PHE A 198 5.65 3.48 11.56
N ARG A 199 6.06 3.32 12.83
CA ARG A 199 7.45 3.57 13.25
C ARG A 199 8.46 2.65 12.58
N VAL A 200 8.14 1.37 12.44
CA VAL A 200 8.98 0.40 11.71
C VAL A 200 9.13 0.82 10.26
N HIS A 201 8.02 1.20 9.62
CA HIS A 201 8.01 1.66 8.24
C HIS A 201 8.82 2.95 8.04
N LEU A 202 8.61 3.98 8.87
CA LEU A 202 9.38 5.23 8.80
C LEU A 202 10.87 4.97 8.92
N ARG A 203 11.29 4.17 9.91
CA ARG A 203 12.70 3.83 10.09
C ARG A 203 13.27 3.08 8.88
N LEU A 204 12.50 2.16 8.29
CA LEU A 204 12.90 1.44 7.08
C LEU A 204 13.11 2.41 5.91
N SER A 205 12.12 3.25 5.61
CA SER A 205 12.18 4.25 4.53
C SER A 205 13.37 5.20 4.71
N GLN A 206 13.52 5.79 5.89
CA GLN A 206 14.62 6.72 6.19
C GLN A 206 15.99 6.05 6.06
N SER A 207 16.15 4.83 6.57
CA SER A 207 17.42 4.09 6.46
C SER A 207 17.79 3.76 5.01
N MET A 208 16.78 3.46 4.20
CA MET A 208 16.97 3.17 2.78
C MET A 208 17.33 4.43 1.99
N ASN A 209 16.60 5.54 2.22
CA ASN A 209 16.87 6.82 1.58
C ASN A 209 18.27 7.33 1.93
N HIS A 210 18.65 7.24 3.20
CA HIS A 210 20.00 7.60 3.64
C HIS A 210 21.05 6.73 2.95
N PHE A 211 20.86 5.40 2.92
CA PHE A 211 21.80 4.48 2.27
C PHE A 211 21.97 4.78 0.77
N LEU A 212 20.86 4.98 0.05
CA LEU A 212 20.89 5.30 -1.38
C LEU A 212 21.57 6.64 -1.64
N ARG A 213 21.22 7.69 -0.86
CA ARG A 213 21.88 9.01 -0.98
C ARG A 213 23.38 8.92 -0.75
N THR A 214 23.84 8.24 0.30
CA THR A 214 25.29 8.08 0.56
C THR A 214 25.98 7.33 -0.58
N ARG A 215 25.35 6.28 -1.12
CA ARG A 215 25.94 5.48 -2.20
C ARG A 215 26.02 6.23 -3.52
N VAL A 216 24.97 6.95 -3.90
CA VAL A 216 24.95 7.75 -5.14
C VAL A 216 25.89 8.95 -5.00
N ALA A 217 25.86 9.66 -3.87
CA ALA A 217 26.78 10.77 -3.62
C ALA A 217 28.25 10.33 -3.60
N GLY A 218 28.56 9.17 -3.01
CA GLY A 218 29.90 8.59 -3.04
C GLY A 218 30.37 8.28 -4.46
N LYS A 219 29.48 7.73 -5.30
CA LYS A 219 29.78 7.50 -6.72
C LYS A 219 29.95 8.79 -7.51
N LEU A 220 29.11 9.79 -7.26
CA LEU A 220 29.19 11.11 -7.90
C LEU A 220 30.55 11.77 -7.61
N ARG A 221 31.06 11.67 -6.38
CA ARG A 221 32.39 12.17 -5.99
C ARG A 221 33.55 11.43 -6.66
N SER A 222 33.34 10.19 -7.10
CA SER A 222 34.38 9.40 -7.77
C SER A 222 34.41 9.59 -9.29
N LEU A 223 33.52 10.41 -9.86
CA LEU A 223 33.51 10.68 -11.30
C LEU A 223 34.68 11.62 -11.69
N PRO A 224 35.25 11.44 -12.90
CA PRO A 224 36.23 12.38 -13.44
C PRO A 224 35.66 13.79 -13.54
N MET A 225 36.48 14.81 -13.26
CA MET A 225 36.03 16.22 -13.30
C MET A 225 35.48 16.64 -14.66
N THR A 226 35.97 16.06 -15.76
CA THR A 226 35.45 16.33 -17.11
C THR A 226 33.97 15.94 -17.27
N THR A 227 33.55 14.82 -16.66
CA THR A 227 32.15 14.37 -16.69
C THR A 227 31.27 15.15 -15.71
N LEU A 228 31.87 15.65 -14.62
CA LEU A 228 31.17 16.44 -13.61
C LEU A 228 30.93 17.88 -14.09
N ASP A 229 31.84 18.42 -14.90
CA ASP A 229 31.74 19.76 -15.49
C ASP A 229 30.70 19.82 -16.63
N ASP A 230 30.59 18.74 -17.41
CA ASP A 230 29.55 18.57 -18.43
C ASP A 230 28.13 18.44 -17.84
N LEU A 231 28.02 18.06 -16.56
CA LEU A 231 26.75 17.95 -15.85
C LEU A 231 26.48 19.24 -15.06
N ARG A 232 25.28 19.82 -15.22
CA ARG A 232 24.83 20.87 -14.29
C ARG A 232 24.84 20.30 -12.87
N ILE A 233 25.63 20.90 -11.99
CA ILE A 233 25.73 20.54 -10.57
C ILE A 233 24.32 20.45 -9.92
N GLY A 234 23.40 21.34 -10.32
CA GLY A 234 22.01 21.30 -9.88
C GLY A 234 21.24 20.02 -10.27
N ASP A 235 21.46 19.46 -11.46
CA ASP A 235 20.77 18.25 -11.94
C ASP A 235 21.23 17.01 -11.17
N SER A 236 22.54 16.86 -10.96
CA SER A 236 23.09 15.75 -10.18
C SER A 236 22.63 15.77 -8.71
N VAL A 237 22.57 16.94 -8.09
CA VAL A 237 22.03 17.11 -6.72
C VAL A 237 20.52 16.84 -6.70
N TYR A 238 19.77 17.31 -7.70
CA TYR A 238 18.34 17.06 -7.83
C TYR A 238 18.05 15.55 -7.90
N ARG A 239 18.71 14.81 -8.81
CA ARG A 239 18.54 13.35 -8.94
C ARG A 239 18.88 12.62 -7.64
N VAL A 240 19.93 13.03 -6.93
CA VAL A 240 20.27 12.42 -5.63
C VAL A 240 19.19 12.67 -4.57
N LEU A 241 18.70 13.91 -4.44
CA LEU A 241 17.77 14.28 -3.39
C LEU A 241 16.36 13.73 -3.65
N TYR A 242 15.91 13.78 -4.90
CA TYR A 242 14.53 13.50 -5.29
C TYR A 242 14.35 12.10 -5.88
N ASP A 243 15.25 11.57 -6.71
CA ASP A 243 15.05 10.21 -7.26
C ASP A 243 15.30 9.12 -6.21
N SER A 244 16.12 9.40 -5.19
CA SER A 244 16.35 8.44 -4.11
C SER A 244 15.08 8.08 -3.33
N THR A 245 14.10 8.99 -3.26
CA THR A 245 12.83 8.74 -2.56
C THR A 245 11.89 7.85 -3.39
N SER A 246 11.99 7.88 -4.72
CA SER A 246 11.20 7.03 -5.63
C SER A 246 11.45 5.54 -5.40
N ALA A 247 12.65 5.16 -4.96
CA ALA A 247 12.97 3.77 -4.61
C ALA A 247 12.09 3.21 -3.47
N ASN A 248 11.63 4.09 -2.56
CA ASN A 248 10.69 3.69 -1.50
C ASN A 248 9.31 3.31 -2.06
N MET A 249 8.85 4.00 -3.10
CA MET A 249 7.61 3.66 -3.79
C MET A 249 7.69 2.29 -4.46
N LEU A 250 8.85 1.92 -4.99
CA LEU A 250 9.07 0.61 -5.58
C LEU A 250 9.00 -0.51 -4.53
N LEU A 251 9.61 -0.31 -3.36
CA LEU A 251 9.52 -1.26 -2.25
C LEU A 251 8.06 -1.45 -1.82
N HIS A 252 7.34 -0.34 -1.64
CA HIS A 252 5.97 -0.38 -1.15
C HIS A 252 5.01 -0.98 -2.18
N GLY A 253 5.07 -0.55 -3.44
CA GLY A 253 4.18 -1.01 -4.49
C GLY A 253 4.47 -2.45 -4.94
N ILE A 254 5.74 -2.78 -5.18
CA ILE A 254 6.10 -4.07 -5.78
C ILE A 254 6.25 -5.16 -4.70
N ALA A 255 6.97 -4.90 -3.61
CA ALA A 255 7.25 -5.95 -2.63
C ALA A 255 6.13 -6.07 -1.60
N LEU A 256 5.82 -4.98 -0.89
CA LEU A 256 4.83 -5.01 0.19
C LEU A 256 3.39 -5.13 -0.32
N GLY A 257 3.06 -4.40 -1.39
CA GLY A 257 1.72 -4.40 -2.01
C GLY A 257 1.39 -5.73 -2.69
N LEU A 258 2.34 -6.33 -3.41
CA LEU A 258 2.13 -7.65 -4.01
C LEU A 258 1.96 -8.72 -2.92
N TYR A 259 2.77 -8.67 -1.87
CA TYR A 259 2.66 -9.58 -0.74
C TYR A 259 1.29 -9.47 -0.04
N SER A 260 0.86 -8.26 0.30
CA SER A 260 -0.43 -8.05 0.97
C SER A 260 -1.61 -8.49 0.10
N GLY A 261 -1.56 -8.20 -1.20
CA GLY A 261 -2.59 -8.64 -2.16
C GLY A 261 -2.69 -10.16 -2.25
N LEU A 262 -1.56 -10.86 -2.42
CA LEU A 262 -1.52 -12.32 -2.48
C LEU A 262 -2.00 -12.96 -1.17
N LEU A 263 -1.51 -12.46 -0.03
CA LEU A 263 -1.90 -12.94 1.28
C LEU A 263 -3.41 -12.76 1.51
N GLY A 264 -3.98 -11.64 1.05
CA GLY A 264 -5.43 -11.37 1.11
C GLY A 264 -6.24 -12.39 0.33
N VAL A 265 -5.84 -12.67 -0.91
CA VAL A 265 -6.49 -13.69 -1.75
C VAL A 265 -6.45 -15.06 -1.06
N VAL A 266 -5.29 -15.45 -0.52
CA VAL A 266 -5.14 -16.74 0.17
C VAL A 266 -6.06 -16.84 1.39
N ILE A 267 -6.09 -15.82 2.25
CA ILE A 267 -6.93 -15.83 3.45
C ILE A 267 -8.42 -15.81 3.08
N THR A 268 -8.82 -15.02 2.10
CA THR A 268 -10.21 -14.98 1.64
C THR A 268 -10.64 -16.32 1.06
N LEU A 269 -9.83 -16.95 0.21
CA LEU A 269 -10.12 -18.28 -0.31
C LEU A 269 -10.22 -19.31 0.82
N TYR A 270 -9.30 -19.27 1.79
CA TYR A 270 -9.35 -20.14 2.96
C TYR A 270 -10.66 -20.01 3.74
N ILE A 271 -11.14 -18.78 3.98
CA ILE A 271 -12.44 -18.53 4.63
C ILE A 271 -13.59 -19.08 3.78
N MET A 272 -13.56 -18.85 2.47
CA MET A 272 -14.60 -19.34 1.56
C MET A 272 -14.70 -20.85 1.55
N PHE A 273 -13.57 -21.57 1.48
CA PHE A 273 -13.57 -23.03 1.55
C PHE A 273 -14.05 -23.55 2.90
N THR A 274 -13.71 -22.87 3.99
CA THR A 274 -14.10 -23.30 5.34
C THR A 274 -15.60 -23.09 5.60
N TYR A 275 -16.20 -22.01 5.08
CA TYR A 275 -17.59 -21.65 5.39
C TYR A 275 -18.60 -21.99 4.29
N PHE A 276 -18.24 -21.72 3.03
CA PHE A 276 -19.08 -21.97 1.87
C PHE A 276 -18.70 -23.27 1.15
N GLY A 277 -18.01 -24.21 1.83
CA GLY A 277 -17.59 -25.48 1.23
C GLY A 277 -18.76 -26.28 0.61
N ALA A 278 -19.96 -26.15 1.18
CA ALA A 278 -21.19 -26.76 0.65
C ALA A 278 -21.78 -26.02 -0.58
N ALA A 279 -21.46 -24.73 -0.74
CA ALA A 279 -21.95 -23.86 -1.81
C ALA A 279 -20.81 -23.55 -2.79
N THR A 280 -20.47 -24.55 -3.62
CA THR A 280 -19.31 -24.49 -4.52
C THR A 280 -19.42 -23.34 -5.54
N GLU A 281 -20.64 -22.94 -5.91
CA GLU A 281 -20.91 -21.82 -6.81
C GLU A 281 -20.35 -20.48 -6.27
N VAL A 282 -20.41 -20.25 -4.96
CA VAL A 282 -19.91 -19.02 -4.34
C VAL A 282 -18.39 -18.97 -4.45
N ILE A 283 -17.72 -20.11 -4.25
CA ILE A 283 -16.26 -20.24 -4.34
C ILE A 283 -15.80 -20.01 -5.79
N VAL A 284 -16.47 -20.61 -6.77
CA VAL A 284 -16.16 -20.43 -8.19
C VAL A 284 -16.34 -18.98 -8.64
N LEU A 285 -17.44 -18.33 -8.22
CA LEU A 285 -17.66 -16.90 -8.49
C LEU A 285 -16.58 -16.02 -7.87
N GLY A 286 -16.17 -16.28 -6.63
CA GLY A 286 -15.08 -15.57 -5.97
C GLY A 286 -13.75 -15.73 -6.70
N MET A 287 -13.43 -16.94 -7.17
CA MET A 287 -12.22 -17.19 -7.96
C MET A 287 -12.25 -16.51 -9.33
N LEU A 288 -13.41 -16.45 -9.99
CA LEU A 288 -13.58 -15.78 -11.29
C LEU A 288 -13.53 -14.25 -11.19
N ALA A 289 -13.86 -13.68 -10.03
CA ALA A 289 -13.78 -12.23 -9.84
C ALA A 289 -12.35 -11.70 -10.07
N PHE A 290 -11.32 -12.46 -9.67
CA PHE A 290 -9.92 -12.06 -9.83
C PHE A 290 -9.50 -11.85 -11.30
N PRO A 291 -9.61 -12.84 -12.21
CA PRO A 291 -9.26 -12.65 -13.62
C PRO A 291 -10.16 -11.62 -14.32
N ILE A 292 -11.44 -11.51 -13.95
CA ILE A 292 -12.34 -10.49 -14.51
C ILE A 292 -11.82 -9.08 -14.19
N VAL A 293 -11.45 -8.81 -12.93
CA VAL A 293 -10.88 -7.51 -12.55
C VAL A 293 -9.60 -7.21 -13.34
N PHE A 294 -8.71 -8.19 -13.51
CA PHE A 294 -7.49 -8.00 -14.32
C PHE A 294 -7.81 -7.70 -15.80
N LEU A 295 -8.78 -8.40 -16.38
CA LEU A 295 -9.21 -8.20 -17.76
C LEU A 295 -9.78 -6.80 -17.98
N PHE A 296 -10.47 -6.24 -16.98
CA PHE A 296 -10.96 -4.86 -17.03
C PHE A 296 -9.88 -3.81 -16.72
N VAL A 297 -9.00 -4.02 -15.74
CA VAL A 297 -8.05 -2.99 -15.30
C VAL A 297 -6.87 -2.82 -16.26
N LEU A 298 -6.32 -3.91 -16.80
CA LEU A 298 -5.15 -3.86 -17.70
C LEU A 298 -5.34 -3.00 -18.96
N PRO A 299 -6.45 -3.09 -19.73
CA PRO A 299 -6.64 -2.25 -20.91
C PRO A 299 -6.82 -0.77 -20.55
N PHE A 300 -7.51 -0.46 -19.44
CA PHE A 300 -7.65 0.91 -18.96
C PHE A 300 -6.30 1.52 -18.53
N ALA A 301 -5.48 0.75 -17.83
CA ALA A 301 -4.12 1.19 -17.47
C ALA A 301 -3.27 1.48 -18.72
N ARG A 302 -3.40 0.66 -19.78
CA ARG A 302 -2.70 0.89 -21.06
C ARG A 302 -3.22 2.13 -21.79
N MET A 303 -4.53 2.39 -21.73
CA MET A 303 -5.16 3.55 -22.36
C MET A 303 -4.77 4.86 -21.65
N ALA A 304 -4.74 4.86 -20.32
CA ALA A 304 -4.30 6.00 -19.52
C ALA A 304 -2.86 6.41 -19.84
N ARG A 305 -1.94 5.44 -19.98
CA ARG A 305 -0.53 5.70 -20.37
C ARG A 305 -0.33 6.21 -21.81
N ARG A 306 -1.35 6.10 -22.67
CA ARG A 306 -1.28 6.60 -24.06
C ARG A 306 -1.86 8.00 -24.20
N ARG A 307 -2.55 8.50 -23.17
CA ARG A 307 -3.24 9.80 -23.16
C ARG A 307 -2.59 10.83 -22.23
N GLY A 308 -1.78 10.39 -21.27
CA GLY A 308 -0.84 11.25 -20.53
C GLY A 308 0.52 11.22 -21.20
#